data_AF-A0A1E1WH73-F1
#
_entry.id   AF-A0A1E1WH73-F1
#
_cell.length_a   1.000
_cell.length_b   1.000
_cell.length_c   1.000
_cell.angle_alpha   90.00
_cell.angle_beta   90.00
_cell.angle_gamma   90.00
#
_symmetry.space_group_name_H-M   'P 1'
#
loop_
_entity.id
_entity.type
_entity.pdbx_description
1 polymer ?
#
loop_
_entity_poly.entity_id
_entity_poly.type
_entity_poly.pdbx_seq_one_letter_code
_entity_poly.pdbx_strand_id
1 'polypeptide(L)'
;SSLRYLTLSQNRLESLPCSLMHCKLEHIDLSSNDFHIIESAPQPNNRSLWDLYVRGLVQLAAKVVLKHKIYYAPNIIPRTLVHFLDEANMCICGAPVVNDLFYINKQFEMKDFFRTTVINNNRTRMVNFEIYFCSPKCFSKS
;
A
#
# COMPACT_ATOMS: atom_id res chain seq x y z
N SER A 1 13.96 -8.25 2.29
CA SER A 1 14.26 -6.82 2.19
C SER A 1 15.25 -6.46 3.26
N SER A 2 16.31 -5.73 2.92
CA SER A 2 17.41 -5.27 3.79
C SER A 2 17.31 -3.78 4.13
N LEU A 3 16.30 -3.08 3.60
CA LEU A 3 16.11 -1.65 3.85
C LEU A 3 15.76 -1.42 5.32
N ARG A 4 16.59 -0.65 6.01
CA ARG A 4 16.44 -0.31 7.44
C ARG A 4 16.29 1.19 7.68
N TYR A 5 16.78 2.03 6.76
CA TYR A 5 16.80 3.49 6.88
C TYR A 5 16.21 4.07 5.61
N LEU A 6 15.24 4.97 5.75
CA LEU A 6 14.56 5.62 4.63
C LEU A 6 14.36 7.11 4.93
N THR A 7 14.86 7.97 4.05
CA THR A 7 14.66 9.43 4.14
C THR A 7 13.87 9.88 2.93
N LEU A 8 12.69 10.46 3.19
CA LEU A 8 11.78 11.03 2.21
C LEU A 8 11.46 12.50 2.57
N SER A 9 12.33 13.17 3.31
CA SER A 9 12.10 14.54 3.73
C SER A 9 12.16 15.53 2.58
N GLN A 10 11.50 16.68 2.74
CA GLN A 10 11.44 17.78 1.76
C GLN A 10 10.81 17.36 0.43
N ASN A 11 9.72 16.62 0.51
CA ASN A 11 8.89 16.27 -0.64
C ASN A 11 7.49 16.90 -0.47
N ARG A 12 6.54 16.47 -1.31
CA ARG A 12 5.14 16.88 -1.25
C ARG A 12 4.23 15.66 -1.08
N LEU A 13 4.65 14.73 -0.23
CA LEU A 13 3.89 13.50 0.03
C LEU A 13 2.67 13.84 0.89
N GLU A 14 1.50 13.43 0.43
CA GLU A 14 0.23 13.57 1.16
C GLU A 14 -0.21 12.26 1.81
N SER A 15 0.31 11.14 1.31
CA SER A 15 0.01 9.77 1.76
C SER A 15 1.23 8.86 1.57
N LEU A 16 1.18 7.69 2.21
CA LEU A 16 2.16 6.61 2.04
C LEU A 16 1.48 5.33 1.54
N PRO A 17 2.14 4.51 0.72
CA PRO A 17 1.62 3.21 0.34
C PRO A 17 1.56 2.26 1.55
N CYS A 18 0.51 1.43 1.64
CA CYS A 18 0.36 0.46 2.72
C CYS A 18 1.55 -0.53 2.82
N SER A 19 2.26 -0.81 1.72
CA SER A 19 3.45 -1.69 1.71
C SER A 19 4.57 -1.21 2.64
N LEU A 20 4.65 0.09 2.93
CA LEU A 20 5.61 0.64 3.90
C LEU A 20 5.36 0.14 5.32
N MET A 21 4.11 -0.16 5.69
CA MET A 21 3.77 -0.72 7.00
C MET A 21 4.39 -2.10 7.24
N HIS A 22 4.66 -2.85 6.18
CA HIS A 22 5.25 -4.19 6.27
C HIS A 22 6.78 -4.17 6.15
N CYS A 23 7.37 -3.00 5.99
CA CYS A 23 8.82 -2.82 5.94
C CYS A 23 9.40 -2.75 7.36
N LYS A 24 10.49 -3.49 7.60
CA LYS A 24 11.19 -3.51 8.90
C LYS A 24 12.17 -2.33 9.02
N LEU A 25 11.67 -1.12 8.81
CA LEU A 25 12.47 0.09 8.93
C LEU A 25 12.76 0.38 10.40
N GLU A 26 14.00 0.73 10.69
CA GLU A 26 14.43 1.24 11.98
C GLU A 26 14.25 2.75 12.07
N HIS A 27 14.47 3.43 10.94
CA HIS A 27 14.37 4.87 10.84
C HIS A 27 13.63 5.28 9.57
N ILE A 28 12.66 6.18 9.73
CA ILE A 28 11.99 6.84 8.61
C ILE A 28 11.92 8.35 8.88
N ASP A 29 12.44 9.15 7.94
CA ASP A 29 12.32 10.61 7.96
C ASP A 29 11.35 11.08 6.88
N LEU A 30 10.26 11.69 7.34
CA LEU A 30 9.14 12.21 6.56
C LEU A 30 8.98 13.73 6.76
N SER A 31 9.95 14.39 7.39
CA SER A 31 9.88 15.83 7.66
C SER A 31 9.72 16.64 6.37
N SER A 32 9.08 17.81 6.46
CA SER A 32 8.83 18.69 5.31
C SER A 32 8.08 17.98 4.17
N ASN A 33 6.92 17.40 4.50
CA ASN A 33 5.92 16.85 3.57
C ASN A 33 4.52 17.34 3.96
N ASP A 34 3.55 17.11 3.07
CA ASP A 34 2.20 17.67 3.13
C ASP A 34 1.18 16.66 3.67
N PHE A 35 1.53 15.97 4.76
CA PHE A 35 0.62 15.04 5.45
C PHE A 35 -0.46 15.81 6.23
N HIS A 36 -1.47 16.28 5.50
CA HIS A 36 -2.63 16.95 6.06
C HIS A 36 -3.70 15.94 6.49
N ILE A 37 -4.59 16.35 7.41
CA ILE A 37 -5.75 15.55 7.78
C ILE A 37 -6.73 15.58 6.62
N ILE A 38 -6.68 14.56 5.78
CA ILE A 38 -7.65 14.33 4.72
C ILE A 38 -8.61 13.28 5.26
N GLU A 39 -9.71 13.71 5.86
CA GLU A 39 -10.89 12.86 6.06
C GLU A 39 -11.57 12.65 4.71
N SER A 40 -10.90 12.02 3.75
CA SER A 40 -11.56 11.63 2.52
C SER A 40 -12.41 10.41 2.83
N ALA A 41 -13.73 10.55 2.67
CA ALA A 41 -14.61 9.41 2.49
C ALA A 41 -13.98 8.46 1.44
N PRO A 42 -14.17 7.12 1.55
CA PRO A 42 -13.71 6.18 0.52
C PRO A 42 -14.14 6.75 -0.83
N GLN A 43 -13.18 7.09 -1.70
CA GLN A 43 -13.50 7.66 -3.00
C GLN A 43 -14.38 6.62 -3.69
N PRO A 44 -15.68 6.90 -3.90
CA PRO A 44 -16.56 5.96 -4.53
C PRO A 44 -16.21 6.03 -6.01
N ASN A 45 -15.21 5.25 -6.41
CA ASN A 45 -15.32 4.65 -7.71
C ASN A 45 -16.70 3.97 -7.75
N ASN A 46 -17.50 4.19 -8.80
CA ASN A 46 -18.87 3.68 -8.98
C ASN A 46 -18.93 2.13 -9.08
N ARG A 47 -18.21 1.42 -8.22
CA ARG A 47 -17.87 0.00 -8.32
C ARG A 47 -18.26 -0.67 -7.02
N SER A 48 -18.99 -1.76 -7.17
CA SER A 48 -19.53 -2.50 -6.03
C SER A 48 -18.43 -3.30 -5.33
N LEU A 49 -18.65 -3.65 -4.06
CA LEU A 49 -17.86 -4.68 -3.36
C LEU A 49 -17.76 -6.00 -4.16
N TRP A 50 -18.67 -6.25 -5.11
CA TRP A 50 -18.59 -7.33 -6.08
C TRP A 50 -17.30 -7.34 -6.92
N ASP A 51 -16.68 -6.19 -7.16
CA ASP A 51 -15.41 -6.10 -7.89
C ASP A 51 -14.23 -6.71 -7.11
N LEU A 52 -14.37 -6.89 -5.79
CA LEU A 52 -13.40 -7.66 -4.99
C LEU A 52 -13.56 -9.18 -5.18
N TYR A 53 -14.76 -9.63 -5.62
CA TYR A 53 -15.08 -11.04 -5.84
C TYR A 53 -14.77 -11.49 -7.26
N VAL A 54 -14.97 -10.64 -8.26
CA VAL A 54 -14.71 -10.99 -9.66
C VAL A 54 -13.26 -10.68 -10.00
N ARG A 55 -12.45 -11.73 -10.18
CA ARG A 55 -11.05 -11.61 -10.63
C ARG A 55 -10.87 -12.29 -11.98
N GLY A 56 -10.18 -11.62 -12.90
CA GLY A 56 -9.72 -12.26 -14.13
C GLY A 56 -8.66 -13.33 -13.85
N LEU A 57 -8.52 -14.31 -14.74
CA LEU A 57 -7.49 -15.36 -14.65
C LEU A 57 -6.08 -14.78 -14.47
N VAL A 58 -5.79 -13.66 -15.16
CA VAL A 58 -4.50 -12.96 -15.06
C VAL A 58 -4.26 -12.43 -13.65
N GLN A 59 -5.27 -11.86 -12.99
CA GLN A 59 -5.17 -11.35 -11.62
C GLN A 59 -4.99 -12.48 -10.61
N LEU A 60 -5.63 -13.64 -10.84
CA LEU A 60 -5.43 -14.83 -10.02
C LEU A 60 -4.00 -15.37 -10.15
N ALA A 61 -3.49 -15.48 -11.38
CA ALA A 61 -2.12 -15.89 -11.65
C ALA A 61 -1.11 -14.94 -11.00
N ALA A 62 -1.28 -13.62 -11.20
CA ALA A 62 -0.41 -12.60 -10.60
C ALA A 62 -0.37 -12.70 -9.07
N LYS A 63 -1.53 -12.89 -8.43
CA LYS A 63 -1.61 -13.08 -6.98
C LYS A 63 -0.81 -14.29 -6.50
N VAL A 64 -0.83 -15.41 -7.24
CA VAL A 64 -0.06 -16.62 -6.89
C VAL A 64 1.43 -16.37 -7.04
N VAL A 65 1.85 -15.72 -8.13
CA VAL A 65 3.26 -15.35 -8.39
C VAL A 65 3.80 -14.48 -7.26
N LEU A 66 3.11 -13.39 -6.91
CA LEU A 66 3.52 -12.48 -5.85
C LEU A 66 3.52 -13.15 -4.47
N LYS A 67 2.48 -13.93 -4.15
CA LYS A 67 2.37 -14.61 -2.86
C LYS A 67 3.52 -15.58 -2.61
N HIS A 68 3.92 -16.33 -3.64
CA HIS A 68 5.00 -17.32 -3.53
C HIS A 68 6.37 -16.74 -3.92
N LYS A 69 6.44 -15.44 -4.24
CA LYS A 69 7.66 -14.75 -4.69
C LYS A 69 8.34 -15.51 -5.83
N ILE A 70 7.53 -16.04 -6.75
CA ILE A 70 8.04 -16.76 -7.92
C ILE A 70 8.83 -15.75 -8.75
N TYR A 71 10.08 -16.10 -9.07
CA TYR A 71 10.91 -15.27 -9.93
C TYR A 71 10.26 -15.12 -11.31
N TYR A 72 10.26 -13.90 -11.83
CA TYR A 72 9.82 -13.58 -13.17
C TYR A 72 10.75 -12.55 -13.79
N ALA A 73 10.77 -12.51 -15.12
CA ALA A 73 11.41 -11.45 -15.88
C ALA A 73 10.54 -11.09 -17.09
N PRO A 74 10.61 -9.84 -17.60
CA PRO A 74 9.77 -9.40 -18.71
C PRO A 74 9.91 -10.21 -20.00
N ASN A 75 11.02 -10.95 -20.14
CA ASN A 75 11.30 -11.85 -21.26
C ASN A 75 10.81 -13.29 -21.05
N ILE A 76 10.28 -13.63 -19.86
CA ILE A 76 9.83 -14.99 -19.49
C ILE A 76 8.30 -15.09 -19.49
N ILE A 77 7.61 -14.00 -19.16
CA ILE A 77 6.15 -13.96 -19.05
C ILE A 77 5.55 -12.85 -19.93
N PRO A 78 4.27 -12.94 -20.32
CA PRO A 78 3.61 -11.90 -21.10
C PRO A 78 3.70 -10.53 -20.42
N ARG A 79 3.98 -9.48 -21.19
CA ARG A 79 4.10 -8.09 -20.69
C ARG A 79 2.86 -7.61 -19.93
N THR A 80 1.69 -8.09 -20.32
CA THR A 80 0.43 -7.82 -19.62
C THR A 80 0.44 -8.33 -18.18
N LEU A 81 1.08 -9.48 -17.91
CA LEU A 81 1.22 -10.03 -16.56
C LEU A 81 2.31 -9.29 -15.77
N VAL A 82 3.41 -8.89 -16.39
CA VAL A 82 4.49 -8.11 -15.75
C VAL A 82 3.94 -6.84 -15.10
N HIS A 83 3.11 -6.10 -15.83
CA HIS A 83 2.50 -4.86 -15.33
C HIS A 83 1.69 -5.09 -14.03
N PHE A 84 0.90 -6.17 -13.95
CA PHE A 84 0.18 -6.54 -12.73
C PHE A 84 1.10 -6.92 -11.55
N LEU A 85 2.32 -7.38 -11.83
CA LEU A 85 3.26 -7.81 -10.80
C LEU A 85 4.08 -6.63 -10.26
N ASP A 86 4.52 -5.74 -11.14
CA ASP A 86 5.34 -4.58 -10.79
C ASP A 86 4.53 -3.49 -10.06
N GLU A 87 3.28 -3.28 -10.47
CA GLU A 87 2.40 -2.24 -9.90
C GLU A 87 1.51 -2.76 -8.77
N ALA A 88 1.75 -3.99 -8.29
CA ALA A 88 0.93 -4.57 -7.25
C ALA A 88 1.01 -3.78 -5.94
N ASN A 89 -0.15 -3.29 -5.50
CA ASN A 89 -0.33 -2.70 -4.19
C ASN A 89 -0.35 -3.75 -3.07
N MET A 90 -0.39 -3.28 -1.83
CA MET A 90 -0.41 -4.15 -0.65
C MET A 90 -1.63 -3.88 0.22
N CYS A 91 -2.22 -4.97 0.71
CA CYS A 91 -3.29 -4.93 1.69
C CYS A 91 -2.70 -4.76 3.09
N ILE A 92 -3.48 -4.25 4.05
CA ILE A 92 -3.07 -4.13 5.46
C ILE A 92 -2.62 -5.47 6.08
N CYS A 93 -3.15 -6.60 5.59
CA CYS A 93 -2.72 -7.94 6.00
C CYS A 93 -1.39 -8.41 5.37
N GLY A 94 -0.76 -7.59 4.52
CA GLY A 94 0.48 -7.90 3.79
C GLY A 94 0.27 -8.69 2.50
N ALA A 95 -0.97 -9.02 2.13
CA ALA A 95 -1.25 -9.72 0.88
C ALA A 95 -1.19 -8.76 -0.32
N PRO A 96 -0.63 -9.18 -1.46
CA PRO A 96 -0.60 -8.37 -2.67
C PRO A 96 -2.00 -8.14 -3.24
N VAL A 97 -2.22 -6.94 -3.76
CA VAL A 97 -3.43 -6.49 -4.44
C VAL A 97 -3.04 -6.02 -5.82
N VAL A 98 -3.41 -6.80 -6.84
CA VAL A 98 -3.08 -6.54 -8.26
C VAL A 98 -4.17 -5.73 -8.97
N ASN A 99 -5.01 -5.06 -8.18
CA ASN A 99 -6.17 -4.34 -8.69
C ASN A 99 -6.32 -3.06 -7.87
N ASP A 100 -6.03 -1.94 -8.51
CA ASP A 100 -5.97 -0.65 -7.83
C ASP A 100 -7.34 0.03 -7.79
N LEU A 101 -8.38 -0.69 -8.20
CA LEU A 101 -9.69 -0.13 -8.34
C LEU A 101 -10.23 0.40 -7.02
N PHE A 102 -9.99 -0.26 -5.88
CA PHE A 102 -10.59 0.12 -4.60
C PHE A 102 -9.55 0.29 -3.50
N TYR A 103 -9.36 1.53 -3.06
CA TYR A 103 -8.53 1.89 -1.92
C TYR A 103 -9.20 2.95 -1.05
N ILE A 104 -8.74 3.08 0.19
CA ILE A 104 -9.10 4.17 1.09
C ILE A 104 -7.83 4.86 1.59
N ASN A 105 -7.93 6.14 1.90
CA ASN A 105 -6.94 6.81 2.73
C ASN A 105 -7.35 6.68 4.18
N LYS A 106 -6.45 6.13 5.01
CA LYS A 106 -6.67 6.02 6.45
C LYS A 106 -5.45 6.45 7.22
N GLN A 107 -5.67 7.12 8.34
CA GLN A 107 -4.60 7.59 9.21
C GLN A 107 -4.14 6.53 10.17
N PHE A 108 -2.82 6.46 10.35
CA PHE A 108 -2.20 5.63 11.37
C PHE A 108 -1.14 6.40 12.13
N GLU A 109 -0.95 6.01 13.38
CA GLU A 109 0.12 6.55 14.18
C GLU A 109 1.44 5.89 13.76
N MET A 110 2.44 6.70 13.42
CA MET A 110 3.68 6.18 12.86
C MET A 110 4.45 5.23 13.80
N LYS A 111 4.22 5.33 15.11
CA LYS A 111 4.86 4.47 16.12
C LYS A 111 4.38 3.01 16.05
N ASP A 112 3.21 2.75 15.45
CA ASP A 112 2.63 1.40 15.38
C ASP A 112 3.41 0.52 14.40
N PHE A 113 4.11 1.13 13.44
CA PHE A 113 4.84 0.42 12.39
C PHE A 113 6.35 0.67 12.42
N PHE A 114 6.80 1.81 12.95
CA PHE A 114 8.19 2.23 12.85
C PHE A 114 8.77 2.63 14.21
N ARG A 115 10.03 2.22 14.43
CA ARG A 115 10.73 2.46 15.71
C ARG A 115 11.14 3.92 15.88
N THR A 116 11.68 4.54 14.84
CA THR A 116 12.13 5.93 14.88
C THR A 116 11.58 6.67 13.69
N THR A 117 10.80 7.72 13.96
CA THR A 117 10.10 8.52 12.96
C THR A 117 10.45 9.99 13.15
N VAL A 118 10.82 10.65 12.06
CA VAL A 118 10.99 12.10 12.00
C VAL A 118 9.87 12.64 11.15
N ILE A 119 9.01 13.47 11.73
CA ILE A 119 7.89 14.12 11.04
C ILE A 119 7.78 15.55 11.54
N ASN A 120 7.30 16.45 10.68
CA ASN A 120 7.00 17.82 11.09
C ASN A 120 6.00 17.80 12.26
N ASN A 121 6.06 18.85 13.09
CA ASN A 121 5.50 18.97 14.43
C ASN A 121 3.95 18.84 14.49
N ASN A 122 3.43 17.69 14.08
CA ASN A 122 2.04 17.28 14.18
C ASN A 122 1.85 16.68 15.57
N ARG A 123 0.99 17.31 16.38
CA ARG A 123 0.66 16.87 17.76
C ARG A 123 0.25 15.40 17.84
N THR A 124 -0.23 14.83 16.73
CA THR A 124 -0.78 13.48 16.65
C THR A 124 0.14 12.47 15.96
N ARG A 125 1.26 12.88 15.31
CA ARG A 125 2.15 12.00 14.50
C ARG A 125 1.41 11.02 13.57
N MET A 126 0.22 11.41 13.12
CA MET A 126 -0.62 10.63 12.21
C MET A 126 -0.20 10.90 10.77
N VAL A 127 -0.16 9.84 9.97
CA VAL A 127 0.13 9.90 8.53
C VAL A 127 -0.95 9.14 7.78
N ASN A 128 -1.37 9.67 6.63
CA ASN A 128 -2.33 9.00 5.75
C ASN A 128 -1.63 7.85 5.01
N PHE A 129 -2.30 6.72 4.92
CA PHE A 129 -1.89 5.60 4.10
C PHE A 129 -2.95 5.22 3.08
N GLU A 130 -2.51 4.96 1.86
CA GLU A 130 -3.31 4.38 0.79
C GLU A 130 -3.43 2.87 1.02
N ILE A 131 -4.60 2.42 1.43
CA ILE A 131 -4.88 1.02 1.74
C ILE A 131 -5.76 0.40 0.67
N TYR A 132 -5.23 -0.66 0.07
CA TYR A 132 -5.94 -1.53 -0.85
C TYR A 132 -6.45 -2.78 -0.14
N PHE A 133 -7.48 -3.44 -0.67
CA PHE A 133 -8.09 -4.60 -0.01
C PHE A 133 -7.97 -5.87 -0.83
N CYS A 134 -7.32 -6.89 -0.26
CA CYS A 134 -7.20 -8.19 -0.91
C CYS A 134 -8.50 -9.03 -0.84
N SER A 135 -9.44 -8.65 0.02
CA SER A 135 -10.73 -9.31 0.21
C SER A 135 -11.71 -8.46 1.02
N PRO A 136 -13.03 -8.73 0.95
CA PRO A 136 -14.02 -8.07 1.79
C PRO A 136 -13.78 -8.24 3.30
N LYS A 137 -13.17 -9.36 3.72
CA LYS A 137 -12.80 -9.58 5.13
C LYS A 137 -11.73 -8.61 5.65
N CYS A 138 -10.82 -8.16 4.77
CA CYS A 138 -9.82 -7.17 5.12
C CYS A 138 -10.43 -5.77 5.15
N PHE A 139 -11.39 -5.49 4.27
CA PHE A 139 -12.16 -4.25 4.28
C PHE A 139 -12.98 -4.10 5.58
N SER A 140 -13.66 -5.16 6.03
CA SER A 140 -14.45 -5.09 7.26
C SER A 140 -13.61 -4.97 8.55
N LYS A 141 -12.31 -5.23 8.48
CA LYS A 141 -11.38 -5.19 9.64
C LYS A 141 -10.52 -3.92 9.66
N SER A 142 -10.64 -3.07 8.65
CA SER A 142 -9.68 -2.01 8.37
C SER A 142 -9.83 -0.82 9.28
#